data_AF-W6UC72-F1
#
_entry.id   AF-W6UC72-F1
#
_cell.length_a   1.000
_cell.length_b   1.000
_cell.length_c   1.000
_cell.angle_alpha   90.00
_cell.angle_beta   90.00
_cell.angle_gamma   90.00
#
_symmetry.space_group_name_H-M   'P 1'
#
loop_
_entity.id
_entity.type
_entity.pdbx_description
1 polymer ?
#
loop_
_entity_poly.entity_id
_entity_poly.type
_entity_poly.pdbx_seq_one_letter_code
_entity_poly.pdbx_strand_id
1 'polypeptide(L)'
;MTRSKLEYLGGSILVQRPWYFQIHHRAVNASRILAFHREEKAINPKCQIRAWLITIGPTISSQCSSNEWPSSLEAVCTHGAFLMQNAPSETAELLDGLCFNPKGGRISASHFIKIFVNNRLGLMKFLERYIEKSTSTDASLTDVVETLLELLLHEVNEVASNESAKDKDSQLAHLRGLIMRLLEDPKVTYDEGKALILCKQRNFLPGCLYIWMKNKLYDQIMEHYILEDNFEAILKACEEYGDEVPSLWFEAFKYAADKPQLGEKLPRLLSEIESRNLASPLVVLRLLTSPDADKCHTLGSVKAYFLHYLESGKEKVEANEAEMQRLREETLRNREIARQSKTRVKIFQQQKCAVCNQALEPPSVHFLCDHSYHKS
;
A
#
# COMPACT_ATOMS: atom_id res chain seq x y z
N MET A 1 -37.87 58.25 -82.60
CA MET A 1 -36.44 58.22 -83.00
C MET A 1 -35.62 58.57 -81.77
N THR A 2 -34.69 57.80 -81.20
CA THR A 2 -34.23 56.40 -81.33
C THR A 2 -33.27 56.19 -80.14
N ARG A 3 -33.13 54.94 -79.66
CA ARG A 3 -32.43 54.49 -78.44
C ARG A 3 -30.91 54.21 -78.62
N SER A 4 -30.26 53.95 -77.47
CA SER A 4 -29.05 53.12 -77.19
C SER A 4 -27.74 53.91 -76.96
N LYS A 5 -26.94 53.81 -75.88
CA LYS A 5 -26.49 52.76 -74.92
C LYS A 5 -25.45 51.77 -75.49
N LEU A 6 -24.43 51.43 -74.68
CA LEU A 6 -23.37 50.37 -74.72
C LEU A 6 -21.93 50.92 -74.90
N GLU A 7 -21.02 50.81 -73.90
CA GLU A 7 -20.06 49.72 -73.54
C GLU A 7 -18.63 50.05 -74.08
N TYR A 8 -17.44 49.61 -73.58
CA TYR A 8 -16.99 48.29 -73.11
C TYR A 8 -15.53 48.36 -72.48
N LEU A 9 -15.29 47.57 -71.42
CA LEU A 9 -14.08 46.86 -70.88
C LEU A 9 -12.63 47.42 -70.77
N GLY A 10 -12.01 47.14 -69.60
CA GLY A 10 -10.83 46.24 -69.50
C GLY A 10 -9.62 46.65 -68.62
N GLY A 11 -9.28 45.85 -67.59
CA GLY A 11 -7.85 45.59 -67.21
C GLY A 11 -7.31 45.95 -65.81
N SER A 12 -7.38 44.97 -64.89
CA SER A 12 -6.35 44.47 -63.94
C SER A 12 -5.46 45.35 -63.01
N ILE A 13 -5.68 45.13 -61.69
CA ILE A 13 -4.76 44.69 -60.59
C ILE A 13 -3.64 45.63 -60.05
N LEU A 14 -3.49 45.56 -58.70
CA LEU A 14 -2.36 45.91 -57.79
C LEU A 14 -2.33 47.32 -57.17
N VAL A 15 -2.70 47.42 -55.88
CA VAL A 15 -2.06 48.36 -54.93
C VAL A 15 -1.88 47.71 -53.54
N GLN A 16 -0.67 47.88 -53.02
CA GLN A 16 -0.10 47.39 -51.76
C GLN A 16 -0.49 48.28 -50.55
N ARG A 17 -0.71 47.63 -49.38
CA ARG A 17 -0.22 47.92 -47.98
C ARG A 17 -0.33 49.37 -47.39
N PRO A 18 0.10 49.64 -46.13
CA PRO A 18 -0.36 49.17 -44.81
C PRO A 18 -0.47 50.31 -43.74
N TRP A 19 -1.34 50.29 -42.72
CA TRP A 19 -1.11 51.12 -41.50
C TRP A 19 -1.58 50.45 -40.18
N TYR A 20 -0.67 50.55 -39.20
CA TYR A 20 -0.73 50.22 -37.77
C TYR A 20 -1.82 51.01 -37.01
N PHE A 21 -2.40 50.44 -35.95
CA PHE A 21 -2.81 51.22 -34.77
C PHE A 21 -2.76 50.41 -33.47
N GLN A 22 -2.14 51.01 -32.45
CA GLN A 22 -1.91 50.53 -31.10
C GLN A 22 -3.06 50.87 -30.13
N ILE A 23 -3.40 49.88 -29.29
CA ILE A 23 -3.79 49.94 -27.86
C ILE A 23 -5.13 50.60 -27.47
N HIS A 24 -6.08 49.74 -27.04
CA HIS A 24 -6.70 49.89 -25.73
C HIS A 24 -6.79 48.52 -25.03
N HIS A 25 -5.85 48.32 -24.11
CA HIS A 25 -5.72 47.21 -23.16
C HIS A 25 -6.83 47.31 -22.09
N ARG A 26 -7.51 46.19 -21.75
CA ARG A 26 -8.29 45.89 -20.50
C ARG A 26 -9.71 45.31 -20.64
N ALA A 27 -10.28 45.15 -21.84
CA ALA A 27 -11.60 44.47 -21.98
C ALA A 27 -11.70 43.52 -23.21
N VAL A 28 -10.57 43.27 -23.87
CA VAL A 28 -10.54 42.63 -25.20
C VAL A 28 -10.36 41.11 -25.14
N ASN A 29 -9.93 40.53 -24.01
CA ASN A 29 -9.58 39.11 -23.96
C ASN A 29 -10.79 38.18 -23.71
N ALA A 30 -11.70 38.51 -22.78
CA ALA A 30 -12.95 37.75 -22.62
C ALA A 30 -13.86 37.86 -23.86
N SER A 31 -13.84 39.03 -24.50
CA SER A 31 -14.57 39.30 -25.74
C SER A 31 -14.06 38.51 -26.94
N ARG A 32 -12.76 38.13 -26.99
CA ARG A 32 -12.21 37.26 -28.06
C ARG A 32 -12.62 35.80 -27.91
N ILE A 33 -12.77 35.32 -26.67
CA ILE A 33 -13.27 33.97 -26.36
C ILE A 33 -14.74 33.84 -26.79
N LEU A 34 -15.55 34.88 -26.53
CA LEU A 34 -16.96 34.94 -26.96
C LEU A 34 -17.13 35.30 -28.45
N ALA A 35 -16.24 36.12 -29.04
CA ALA A 35 -16.32 36.52 -30.45
C ALA A 35 -15.95 35.38 -31.40
N PHE A 36 -15.14 34.40 -30.97
CA PHE A 36 -14.87 33.18 -31.74
C PHE A 36 -16.14 32.38 -32.06
N HIS A 37 -17.23 32.60 -31.33
CA HIS A 37 -18.51 31.92 -31.56
C HIS A 37 -19.56 32.75 -32.30
N ARG A 38 -19.37 34.07 -32.48
CA ARG A 38 -20.41 34.94 -33.07
C ARG A 38 -20.28 35.08 -34.60
N GLU A 39 -19.12 34.80 -35.17
CA GLU A 39 -18.94 34.62 -36.61
C GLU A 39 -18.62 33.13 -36.89
N GLU A 40 -18.99 32.63 -38.06
CA GLU A 40 -18.50 31.36 -38.64
C GLU A 40 -19.28 30.05 -38.37
N LYS A 41 -20.48 29.98 -38.93
CA LYS A 41 -21.12 28.73 -39.36
C LYS A 41 -20.44 28.06 -40.59
N ALA A 42 -19.19 28.40 -40.95
CA ALA A 42 -18.64 28.07 -42.27
C ALA A 42 -17.12 27.74 -42.33
N ILE A 43 -16.44 27.44 -41.22
CA ILE A 43 -15.02 27.04 -41.25
C ILE A 43 -14.82 25.62 -40.75
N ASN A 44 -13.92 24.88 -41.42
CA ASN A 44 -13.53 23.51 -41.10
C ASN A 44 -13.16 23.39 -39.60
N PRO A 45 -13.78 22.46 -38.84
CA PRO A 45 -13.56 22.34 -37.39
C PRO A 45 -12.08 22.17 -37.01
N LYS A 46 -11.26 21.53 -37.88
CA LYS A 46 -9.81 21.39 -37.66
C LYS A 46 -9.06 22.73 -37.68
N CYS A 47 -9.50 23.71 -38.49
CA CYS A 47 -8.91 25.05 -38.53
C CYS A 47 -9.29 25.87 -37.30
N GLN A 48 -10.53 25.72 -36.81
CA GLN A 48 -11.03 26.41 -35.62
C GLN A 48 -10.33 25.93 -34.35
N ILE A 49 -10.11 24.62 -34.21
CA ILE A 49 -9.41 24.05 -33.04
C ILE A 49 -7.95 24.47 -33.01
N ARG A 50 -7.28 24.45 -34.17
CA ARG A 50 -5.89 24.88 -34.29
C ARG A 50 -5.74 26.37 -33.98
N ALA A 51 -6.67 27.21 -34.44
CA ALA A 51 -6.72 28.62 -34.08
C ALA A 51 -7.02 28.84 -32.59
N TRP A 52 -7.91 28.04 -31.98
CA TRP A 52 -8.19 28.10 -30.54
C TRP A 52 -6.97 27.71 -29.71
N LEU A 53 -6.32 26.59 -30.03
CA LEU A 53 -5.09 26.12 -29.35
C LEU A 53 -3.92 27.11 -29.50
N ILE A 54 -3.76 27.72 -30.68
CA ILE A 54 -2.68 28.70 -30.95
C ILE A 54 -2.95 30.06 -30.28
N THR A 55 -4.21 30.49 -30.19
CA THR A 55 -4.54 31.85 -29.71
C THR A 55 -4.87 31.89 -28.23
N ILE A 56 -5.53 30.85 -27.70
CA ILE A 56 -6.06 30.81 -26.34
C ILE A 56 -5.14 29.99 -25.42
N GLY A 57 -4.50 28.92 -25.89
CA GLY A 57 -3.55 28.13 -25.08
C GLY A 57 -2.41 28.96 -24.45
N PRO A 58 -1.64 29.75 -25.24
CA PRO A 58 -0.61 30.64 -24.71
C PRO A 58 -1.18 31.76 -23.82
N THR A 59 -2.37 32.25 -24.14
CA THR A 59 -3.05 33.30 -23.37
C THR A 59 -3.46 32.79 -21.98
N ILE A 60 -4.03 31.58 -21.89
CA ILE A 60 -4.38 30.92 -20.61
C ILE A 60 -3.11 30.65 -19.78
N SER A 61 -2.05 30.13 -20.41
CA SER A 61 -0.78 29.87 -19.73
C SER A 61 -0.14 31.16 -19.17
N SER A 62 -0.30 32.30 -19.87
CA SER A 62 0.12 33.61 -19.39
C SER A 62 -0.80 34.17 -18.28
N GLN A 63 -2.10 33.89 -18.37
CA GLN A 63 -3.12 34.37 -17.43
C GLN A 63 -3.16 33.61 -16.10
N CYS A 64 -2.50 32.44 -15.98
CA CYS A 64 -2.26 31.76 -14.70
C CYS A 64 -1.65 32.67 -13.62
N SER A 65 -0.98 33.76 -14.03
CA SER A 65 -0.34 34.74 -13.15
C SER A 65 -1.16 36.02 -12.91
N SER A 66 -2.42 36.08 -13.37
CA SER A 66 -3.29 37.26 -13.34
C SER A 66 -4.63 37.00 -12.64
N ASN A 67 -5.29 38.04 -12.15
CA ASN A 67 -6.63 37.97 -11.53
C ASN A 67 -7.75 37.49 -12.49
N GLU A 68 -7.45 37.28 -13.77
CA GLU A 68 -8.39 36.78 -14.81
C GLU A 68 -8.43 35.24 -14.91
N TRP A 69 -7.60 34.52 -14.13
CA TRP A 69 -7.48 33.06 -14.17
C TRP A 69 -8.80 32.27 -14.02
N PRO A 70 -9.73 32.61 -13.11
CA PRO A 70 -10.97 31.83 -12.93
C PRO A 70 -11.80 31.70 -14.22
N SER A 71 -11.87 32.78 -15.02
CA SER A 71 -12.61 32.80 -16.28
C SER A 71 -11.92 31.97 -17.37
N SER A 72 -10.59 31.90 -17.36
CA SER A 72 -9.80 31.11 -18.30
C SER A 72 -9.90 29.60 -18.00
N LEU A 73 -9.91 29.22 -16.72
CA LEU A 73 -10.17 27.85 -16.30
C LEU A 73 -11.61 27.41 -16.64
N GLU A 74 -12.60 28.29 -16.40
CA GLU A 74 -14.00 28.05 -16.76
C GLU A 74 -14.18 27.83 -18.27
N ALA A 75 -13.49 28.60 -19.12
CA ALA A 75 -13.51 28.41 -20.56
C ALA A 75 -12.92 27.05 -20.98
N VAL A 76 -11.82 26.61 -20.35
CA VAL A 76 -11.22 25.28 -20.58
C VAL A 76 -12.15 24.17 -20.13
N CYS A 77 -12.80 24.29 -18.97
CA CYS A 77 -13.76 23.28 -18.51
C CYS A 77 -15.04 23.24 -19.37
N THR A 78 -15.48 24.39 -19.90
CA THR A 78 -16.69 24.49 -20.74
C THR A 78 -16.47 23.93 -22.13
N HIS A 79 -15.33 24.22 -22.76
CA HIS A 79 -15.02 23.82 -24.14
C HIS A 79 -14.10 22.61 -24.24
N GLY A 80 -13.51 22.16 -23.14
CA GLY A 80 -12.52 21.09 -23.10
C GLY A 80 -13.04 19.78 -23.68
N ALA A 81 -14.28 19.39 -23.39
CA ALA A 81 -14.85 18.16 -23.91
C ALA A 81 -14.92 18.14 -25.45
N PHE A 82 -15.20 19.29 -26.08
CA PHE A 82 -15.20 19.42 -27.53
C PHE A 82 -13.78 19.35 -28.11
N LEU A 83 -12.80 19.97 -27.44
CA LEU A 83 -11.40 19.91 -27.84
C LEU A 83 -10.84 18.48 -27.74
N MET A 84 -11.15 17.78 -26.65
CA MET A 84 -10.73 16.39 -26.43
C MET A 84 -11.29 15.44 -27.50
N GLN A 85 -12.51 15.70 -28.01
CA GLN A 85 -13.11 14.89 -29.08
C GLN A 85 -12.47 15.11 -30.45
N ASN A 86 -11.98 16.31 -30.74
CA ASN A 86 -11.52 16.67 -32.08
C ASN A 86 -9.99 16.80 -32.22
N ALA A 87 -9.27 17.03 -31.13
CA ALA A 87 -7.81 17.16 -31.05
C ALA A 87 -7.28 16.64 -29.70
N PRO A 88 -7.32 15.31 -29.45
CA PRO A 88 -7.02 14.73 -28.15
C PRO A 88 -5.57 14.93 -27.71
N SER A 89 -4.61 14.81 -28.64
CA SER A 89 -3.18 14.93 -28.34
C SER A 89 -2.81 16.35 -27.93
N GLU A 90 -3.25 17.33 -28.73
CA GLU A 90 -2.98 18.75 -28.49
C GLU A 90 -3.71 19.26 -27.23
N THR A 91 -4.91 18.74 -26.96
CA THR A 91 -5.64 19.06 -25.72
C THR A 91 -4.91 18.47 -24.51
N ALA A 92 -4.40 17.24 -24.60
CA ALA A 92 -3.63 16.63 -23.52
C ALA A 92 -2.33 17.39 -23.22
N GLU A 93 -1.60 17.85 -24.25
CA GLU A 93 -0.41 18.69 -24.09
C GLU A 93 -0.72 20.03 -23.41
N LEU A 94 -1.85 20.65 -23.78
CA LEU A 94 -2.32 21.87 -23.12
C LEU A 94 -2.60 21.63 -21.63
N LEU A 95 -3.32 20.56 -21.29
CA LEU A 95 -3.66 20.23 -19.91
C LEU A 95 -2.41 19.88 -19.08
N ASP A 96 -1.47 19.12 -19.65
CA ASP A 96 -0.16 18.86 -19.05
C ASP A 96 0.55 20.20 -18.76
N GLY A 97 0.60 21.12 -19.74
CA GLY A 97 1.23 22.43 -19.58
C GLY A 97 0.58 23.32 -18.51
N LEU A 98 -0.73 23.18 -18.28
CA LEU A 98 -1.43 23.89 -17.21
C LEU A 98 -1.14 23.30 -15.83
N CYS A 99 -1.08 21.97 -15.72
CA CYS A 99 -0.79 21.26 -14.47
C CYS A 99 0.65 21.50 -13.98
N PHE A 100 1.63 21.53 -14.90
CA PHE A 100 3.05 21.66 -14.56
C PHE A 100 3.58 23.09 -14.64
N ASN A 101 2.70 24.09 -14.69
CA ASN A 101 3.12 25.48 -14.75
C ASN A 101 3.71 25.91 -13.38
N PRO A 102 5.00 26.28 -13.30
CA PRO A 102 5.65 26.65 -12.03
C PRO A 102 5.05 27.91 -11.36
N LYS A 103 4.25 28.70 -12.09
CA LYS A 103 3.54 29.87 -11.59
C LYS A 103 2.08 29.58 -11.21
N GLY A 104 1.57 28.38 -11.52
CA GLY A 104 0.16 27.98 -11.40
C GLY A 104 -0.09 26.95 -10.29
N GLY A 105 0.59 27.05 -9.14
CA GLY A 105 0.62 26.07 -8.05
C GLY A 105 -0.70 25.77 -7.31
N ARG A 106 -1.87 25.99 -7.95
CA ARG A 106 -3.21 25.63 -7.44
C ARG A 106 -3.99 24.68 -8.36
N ILE A 107 -3.43 24.33 -9.53
CA ILE A 107 -4.16 23.56 -10.55
C ILE A 107 -3.83 22.09 -10.38
N SER A 108 -4.77 21.33 -9.82
CA SER A 108 -4.71 19.87 -9.81
C SER A 108 -5.37 19.27 -11.05
N ALA A 109 -4.90 18.11 -11.50
CA ALA A 109 -5.51 17.31 -12.54
C ALA A 109 -6.99 16.98 -12.28
N SER A 110 -7.43 16.99 -11.01
CA SER A 110 -8.83 16.77 -10.63
C SER A 110 -9.81 17.75 -11.30
N HIS A 111 -9.39 18.99 -11.57
CA HIS A 111 -10.21 19.99 -12.26
C HIS A 111 -10.52 19.62 -13.72
N PHE A 112 -9.70 18.77 -14.31
CA PHE A 112 -9.77 18.43 -15.73
C PHE A 112 -10.44 17.08 -15.99
N ILE A 113 -10.78 16.30 -14.95
CA ILE A 113 -11.44 14.98 -15.11
C ILE A 113 -12.69 15.07 -16.00
N LYS A 114 -13.51 16.11 -15.81
CA LYS A 114 -14.76 16.34 -16.58
C LYS A 114 -14.53 16.63 -18.07
N ILE A 115 -13.31 16.92 -18.50
CA ILE A 115 -12.98 17.13 -19.93
C ILE A 115 -12.99 15.79 -20.69
N PHE A 116 -12.78 14.68 -19.98
CA PHE A 116 -12.62 13.36 -20.58
C PHE A 116 -13.88 12.48 -20.52
N VAL A 117 -15.08 13.07 -20.40
CA VAL A 117 -16.37 12.35 -20.21
C VAL A 117 -16.60 11.19 -21.20
N ASN A 118 -16.03 11.26 -22.42
CA ASN A 118 -16.12 10.21 -23.43
C ASN A 118 -14.75 9.64 -23.89
N ASN A 119 -13.69 9.83 -23.10
CA ASN A 119 -12.34 9.38 -23.45
C ASN A 119 -11.61 8.80 -22.22
N ARG A 120 -12.08 7.63 -21.75
CA ARG A 120 -11.54 6.94 -20.56
C ARG A 120 -10.05 6.63 -20.69
N LEU A 121 -9.62 6.05 -21.82
CA LEU A 121 -8.22 5.75 -22.08
C LEU A 121 -7.33 7.01 -22.12
N GLY A 122 -7.87 8.13 -22.63
CA GLY A 122 -7.20 9.42 -22.61
C GLY A 122 -7.04 9.97 -21.19
N LEU A 123 -8.07 9.82 -20.35
CA LEU A 123 -8.03 10.20 -18.94
C LEU A 123 -6.99 9.38 -18.18
N MET A 124 -6.99 8.05 -18.34
CA MET A 124 -6.01 7.16 -17.70
C MET A 124 -4.58 7.59 -18.03
N LYS A 125 -4.25 7.76 -19.31
CA LYS A 125 -2.92 8.22 -19.75
C LYS A 125 -2.56 9.60 -19.23
N PHE A 126 -3.55 10.50 -19.11
CA PHE A 126 -3.33 11.84 -18.57
C PHE A 126 -3.00 11.79 -17.08
N LEU A 127 -3.74 11.00 -16.29
CA LEU A 127 -3.48 10.85 -14.85
C LEU A 127 -2.16 10.11 -14.58
N GLU A 128 -1.82 9.07 -15.37
CA GLU A 128 -0.52 8.39 -15.29
C GLU A 128 0.65 9.36 -15.49
N ARG A 129 0.63 10.16 -16.56
CA ARG A 129 1.65 11.19 -16.80
C ARG A 129 1.68 12.24 -15.70
N TYR A 130 0.51 12.58 -15.14
CA TYR A 130 0.42 13.55 -14.07
C TYR A 130 1.15 13.05 -12.82
N ILE A 131 0.91 11.78 -12.43
CA ILE A 131 1.56 11.15 -11.28
C ILE A 131 3.07 11.02 -11.51
N GLU A 132 3.52 10.54 -12.68
CA GLU A 132 4.95 10.37 -13.00
C GLU A 132 5.76 11.67 -12.94
N LYS A 133 5.18 12.78 -13.39
CA LYS A 133 5.84 14.10 -13.42
C LYS A 133 5.66 14.89 -12.11
N SER A 134 4.74 14.50 -11.26
CA SER A 134 4.50 15.18 -9.98
C SER A 134 5.69 15.00 -9.04
N THR A 135 6.05 16.07 -8.34
CA THR A 135 7.15 16.08 -7.36
C THR A 135 6.66 16.32 -5.93
N SER A 136 5.38 16.70 -5.77
CA SER A 136 4.76 16.97 -4.47
C SER A 136 3.78 15.87 -4.07
N THR A 137 3.79 15.51 -2.80
CA THR A 137 2.86 14.54 -2.17
C THR A 137 1.67 15.26 -1.53
N ASP A 138 0.98 16.07 -2.32
CA ASP A 138 -0.16 16.86 -1.85
C ASP A 138 -1.46 16.03 -1.82
N ALA A 139 -2.44 16.41 -0.99
CA ALA A 139 -3.75 15.75 -0.94
C ALA A 139 -4.45 15.67 -2.31
N SER A 140 -4.20 16.65 -3.19
CA SER A 140 -4.74 16.65 -4.55
C SER A 140 -4.16 15.55 -5.45
N LEU A 141 -2.95 15.04 -5.15
CA LEU A 141 -2.37 13.88 -5.81
C LEU A 141 -3.06 12.60 -5.35
N THR A 142 -3.39 12.50 -4.06
CA THR A 142 -4.14 11.37 -3.50
C THR A 142 -5.51 11.19 -4.17
N ASP A 143 -6.29 12.27 -4.35
CA ASP A 143 -7.58 12.19 -5.06
C ASP A 143 -7.41 11.73 -6.53
N VAL A 144 -6.32 12.16 -7.18
CA VAL A 144 -6.01 11.77 -8.56
C VAL A 144 -5.61 10.30 -8.65
N VAL A 145 -4.84 9.80 -7.68
CA VAL A 145 -4.44 8.39 -7.58
C VAL A 145 -5.66 7.51 -7.31
N GLU A 146 -6.54 7.91 -6.40
CA GLU A 146 -7.81 7.22 -6.13
C GLU A 146 -8.65 7.12 -7.41
N THR A 147 -8.76 8.24 -8.15
CA THR A 147 -9.47 8.27 -9.44
C THR A 147 -8.82 7.33 -10.46
N LEU A 148 -7.50 7.34 -10.58
CA LEU A 148 -6.78 6.47 -11.51
C LEU A 148 -6.96 4.99 -11.14
N LEU A 149 -6.88 4.65 -9.85
CA LEU A 149 -7.11 3.30 -9.35
C LEU A 149 -8.52 2.82 -9.69
N GLU A 150 -9.54 3.66 -9.48
CA GLU A 150 -10.92 3.34 -9.83
C GLU A 150 -11.07 3.09 -11.34
N LEU A 151 -10.47 3.95 -12.17
CA LEU A 151 -10.51 3.81 -13.64
C LEU A 151 -9.82 2.52 -14.11
N LEU A 152 -8.64 2.20 -13.56
CA LEU A 152 -7.91 0.97 -13.89
C LEU A 152 -8.71 -0.28 -13.50
N LEU A 153 -9.27 -0.31 -12.29
CA LEU A 153 -10.10 -1.43 -11.82
C LEU A 153 -11.38 -1.57 -12.64
N HIS A 154 -11.98 -0.46 -13.07
CA HIS A 154 -13.13 -0.49 -13.97
C HIS A 154 -12.75 -1.06 -15.34
N GLU A 155 -11.63 -0.64 -15.93
CA GLU A 155 -11.14 -1.19 -17.21
C GLU A 155 -10.86 -2.70 -17.12
N VAL A 156 -10.26 -3.16 -16.02
CA VAL A 156 -10.04 -4.60 -15.78
C VAL A 156 -11.35 -5.38 -15.86
N ASN A 157 -12.43 -4.88 -15.25
CA ASN A 157 -13.72 -5.55 -15.28
C ASN A 157 -14.37 -5.49 -16.66
N GLU A 158 -14.28 -4.36 -17.37
CA GLU A 158 -14.81 -4.23 -18.73
C GLU A 158 -14.15 -5.19 -19.71
N VAL A 159 -12.80 -5.29 -19.66
CA VAL A 159 -12.04 -6.25 -20.47
C VAL A 159 -12.35 -7.68 -20.04
N ALA A 160 -12.53 -7.94 -18.75
CA ALA A 160 -12.91 -9.26 -18.23
C ALA A 160 -14.32 -9.69 -18.68
N SER A 161 -15.27 -8.76 -18.82
CA SER A 161 -16.63 -9.04 -19.29
C SER A 161 -16.75 -9.13 -20.82
N ASN A 162 -15.77 -8.61 -21.57
CA ASN A 162 -15.79 -8.69 -23.02
C ASN A 162 -15.32 -10.08 -23.51
N GLU A 163 -16.22 -10.85 -24.10
CA GLU A 163 -15.93 -12.20 -24.62
C GLU A 163 -15.28 -12.19 -26.02
N SER A 164 -15.37 -11.08 -26.77
CA SER A 164 -14.90 -11.02 -28.16
C SER A 164 -13.50 -10.42 -28.32
N ALA A 165 -12.82 -10.09 -27.23
CA ALA A 165 -11.51 -9.42 -27.26
C ALA A 165 -10.39 -10.41 -27.60
N LYS A 166 -9.67 -10.13 -28.70
CA LYS A 166 -8.38 -10.78 -28.98
C LYS A 166 -7.34 -10.27 -27.97
N ASP A 167 -6.46 -11.14 -27.49
CA ASP A 167 -5.39 -10.83 -26.52
C ASP A 167 -5.88 -10.35 -25.14
N LYS A 168 -7.08 -10.78 -24.72
CA LYS A 168 -7.70 -10.46 -23.43
C LYS A 168 -6.77 -10.69 -22.23
N ASP A 169 -6.11 -11.84 -22.18
CA ASP A 169 -5.24 -12.20 -21.05
C ASP A 169 -4.03 -11.26 -20.95
N SER A 170 -3.44 -10.89 -22.09
CA SER A 170 -2.32 -9.94 -22.14
C SER A 170 -2.75 -8.54 -21.69
N GLN A 171 -3.93 -8.09 -22.10
CA GLN A 171 -4.49 -6.79 -21.67
C GLN A 171 -4.80 -6.79 -20.16
N LEU A 172 -5.42 -7.85 -19.65
CA LEU A 172 -5.69 -8.00 -18.22
C LEU A 172 -4.40 -8.05 -17.41
N ALA A 173 -3.39 -8.81 -17.85
CA ALA A 173 -2.09 -8.86 -17.19
C ALA A 173 -1.42 -7.48 -17.14
N HIS A 174 -1.47 -6.74 -18.25
CA HIS A 174 -0.93 -5.38 -18.31
C HIS A 174 -1.64 -4.42 -17.34
N LEU A 175 -2.97 -4.41 -17.33
CA LEU A 175 -3.76 -3.55 -16.44
C LEU A 175 -3.56 -3.92 -14.96
N ARG A 176 -3.56 -5.22 -14.63
CA ARG A 176 -3.27 -5.70 -13.27
C ARG A 176 -1.86 -5.29 -12.83
N GLY A 177 -0.88 -5.39 -13.72
CA GLY A 177 0.49 -4.93 -13.46
C GLY A 177 0.60 -3.41 -13.27
N LEU A 178 -0.20 -2.61 -13.98
CA LEU A 178 -0.30 -1.16 -13.76
C LEU A 178 -0.87 -0.85 -12.37
N ILE A 179 -1.95 -1.53 -11.96
CA ILE A 179 -2.56 -1.35 -10.64
C ILE A 179 -1.56 -1.69 -9.53
N MET A 180 -0.88 -2.83 -9.63
CA MET A 180 0.11 -3.22 -8.62
C MET A 180 1.26 -2.23 -8.54
N ARG A 181 1.80 -1.78 -9.69
CA ARG A 181 2.84 -0.73 -9.71
C ARG A 181 2.37 0.57 -9.05
N LEU A 182 1.12 0.97 -9.25
CA LEU A 182 0.55 2.15 -8.61
C LEU A 182 0.43 1.99 -7.09
N LEU A 183 0.02 0.81 -6.61
CA LEU A 183 -0.12 0.52 -5.18
C LEU A 183 1.23 0.38 -4.46
N GLU A 184 2.23 -0.16 -5.17
CA GLU A 184 3.58 -0.42 -4.66
C GLU A 184 4.52 0.79 -4.75
N ASP A 185 4.19 1.83 -5.53
CA ASP A 185 5.05 3.00 -5.69
C ASP A 185 5.19 3.78 -4.37
N PRO A 186 6.41 3.85 -3.78
CA PRO A 186 6.62 4.54 -2.51
C PRO A 186 6.44 6.06 -2.60
N LYS A 187 6.41 6.64 -3.81
CA LYS A 187 6.18 8.08 -4.03
C LYS A 187 4.70 8.44 -3.92
N VAL A 188 3.82 7.47 -4.09
CA VAL A 188 2.39 7.69 -4.22
C VAL A 188 1.72 7.55 -2.85
N THR A 189 0.93 8.56 -2.48
CA THR A 189 0.11 8.54 -1.27
C THR A 189 -1.36 8.31 -1.63
N TYR A 190 -2.01 7.34 -1.01
CA TYR A 190 -3.43 7.05 -1.18
C TYR A 190 -4.09 6.67 0.15
N ASP A 191 -5.40 6.85 0.24
CA ASP A 191 -6.19 6.32 1.35
C ASP A 191 -6.34 4.80 1.20
N GLU A 192 -5.65 4.07 2.08
CA GLU A 192 -5.62 2.61 2.06
C GLU A 192 -7.00 1.98 2.33
N GLY A 193 -7.85 2.63 3.13
CA GLY A 193 -9.20 2.17 3.42
C GLY A 193 -10.09 2.27 2.19
N LYS A 194 -10.05 3.40 1.47
CA LYS A 194 -10.76 3.55 0.20
C LYS A 194 -10.21 2.63 -0.88
N ALA A 195 -8.89 2.53 -1.01
CA ALA A 195 -8.25 1.63 -1.97
C ALA A 195 -8.69 0.18 -1.75
N LEU A 196 -8.77 -0.26 -0.48
CA LEU A 196 -9.26 -1.59 -0.13
C LEU A 196 -10.72 -1.79 -0.53
N ILE A 197 -11.58 -0.79 -0.29
CA ILE A 197 -12.99 -0.82 -0.72
C ILE A 197 -13.09 -0.94 -2.24
N LEU A 198 -12.32 -0.15 -2.99
CA LEU A 198 -12.29 -0.18 -4.46
C LEU A 198 -11.85 -1.56 -4.97
N CYS A 199 -10.76 -2.12 -4.43
CA CYS A 199 -10.29 -3.45 -4.81
C CYS A 199 -11.33 -4.52 -4.48
N LYS A 200 -11.96 -4.47 -3.30
CA LYS A 200 -12.96 -5.46 -2.86
C LYS A 200 -14.24 -5.39 -3.69
N GLN A 201 -14.74 -4.20 -4.00
CA GLN A 201 -15.93 -4.01 -4.85
C GLN A 201 -15.74 -4.55 -6.28
N ARG A 202 -14.50 -4.56 -6.78
CA ARG A 202 -14.15 -5.00 -8.12
C ARG A 202 -13.56 -6.41 -8.15
N ASN A 203 -13.57 -7.14 -7.03
CA ASN A 203 -12.98 -8.47 -6.87
C ASN A 203 -11.50 -8.54 -7.29
N PHE A 204 -10.75 -7.46 -7.10
CA PHE A 204 -9.31 -7.43 -7.38
C PHE A 204 -8.51 -7.89 -6.15
N LEU A 205 -8.44 -9.21 -6.00
CA LEU A 205 -7.79 -9.86 -4.86
C LEU A 205 -6.32 -9.47 -4.65
N PRO A 206 -5.45 -9.38 -5.70
CA PRO A 206 -4.04 -9.02 -5.50
C PRO A 206 -3.85 -7.67 -4.79
N GLY A 207 -4.70 -6.69 -5.10
CA GLY A 207 -4.67 -5.38 -4.43
C GLY A 207 -5.16 -5.46 -2.98
N CYS A 208 -6.20 -6.26 -2.70
CA CYS A 208 -6.64 -6.50 -1.33
C CYS A 208 -5.54 -7.15 -0.48
N LEU A 209 -4.90 -8.21 -0.99
CA LEU A 209 -3.80 -8.89 -0.31
C LEU A 209 -2.64 -7.95 -0.03
N TYR A 210 -2.26 -7.12 -1.01
CA TYR A 210 -1.21 -6.12 -0.83
C TYR A 210 -1.54 -5.12 0.28
N ILE A 211 -2.75 -4.55 0.27
CA ILE A 211 -3.16 -3.56 1.28
C ILE A 211 -3.27 -4.20 2.67
N TRP A 212 -3.83 -5.41 2.77
CA TRP A 212 -3.87 -6.15 4.04
C TRP A 212 -2.46 -6.44 4.57
N MET A 213 -1.53 -6.85 3.70
CA MET A 213 -0.14 -7.10 4.06
C MET A 213 0.55 -5.82 4.55
N LYS A 214 0.40 -4.72 3.81
CA LYS A 214 0.94 -3.40 4.17
C LYS A 214 0.46 -2.94 5.55
N ASN A 215 -0.82 -3.21 5.86
CA ASN A 215 -1.46 -2.85 7.13
C ASN A 215 -1.35 -3.90 8.23
N LYS A 216 -0.59 -4.99 8.00
CA LYS A 216 -0.44 -6.11 8.95
C LYS A 216 -1.79 -6.71 9.38
N LEU A 217 -2.77 -6.69 8.49
CA LEU A 217 -4.11 -7.24 8.70
C LEU A 217 -4.15 -8.73 8.34
N TYR A 218 -3.31 -9.53 9.01
CA TYR A 218 -3.15 -10.95 8.69
C TYR A 218 -4.42 -11.79 8.93
N ASP A 219 -5.26 -11.38 9.89
CA ASP A 219 -6.53 -12.06 10.16
C ASP A 219 -7.45 -12.05 8.94
N GLN A 220 -7.49 -10.95 8.18
CA GLN A 220 -8.31 -10.86 6.96
C GLN A 220 -7.73 -11.69 5.81
N ILE A 221 -6.40 -11.79 5.72
CA ILE A 221 -5.73 -12.66 4.75
C ILE A 221 -6.10 -14.12 5.02
N MET A 222 -6.05 -14.52 6.29
CA MET A 222 -6.43 -15.87 6.72
C MET A 222 -7.90 -16.15 6.47
N GLU A 223 -8.80 -15.25 6.88
CA GLU A 223 -10.24 -15.38 6.64
C GLU A 223 -10.53 -15.56 5.14
N HIS A 224 -9.87 -14.77 4.30
CA HIS A 224 -10.01 -14.88 2.85
C HIS A 224 -9.56 -16.25 2.32
N TYR A 225 -8.36 -16.74 2.67
CA TYR A 225 -7.90 -18.05 2.20
C TYR A 225 -8.71 -19.22 2.77
N ILE A 226 -9.23 -19.08 3.99
CA ILE A 226 -10.16 -20.05 4.61
C ILE A 226 -11.46 -20.12 3.80
N LEU A 227 -12.00 -18.98 3.36
CA LEU A 227 -13.19 -18.92 2.51
C LEU A 227 -12.96 -19.51 1.12
N GLU A 228 -11.78 -19.35 0.55
CA GLU A 228 -11.40 -19.94 -0.75
C GLU A 228 -11.02 -21.43 -0.69
N ASP A 229 -11.06 -22.04 0.50
CA ASP A 229 -10.63 -23.43 0.74
C ASP A 229 -9.16 -23.72 0.35
N ASN A 230 -8.32 -22.67 0.30
CA ASN A 230 -6.96 -22.77 -0.23
C ASN A 230 -5.92 -22.99 0.88
N PHE A 231 -5.74 -24.26 1.26
CA PHE A 231 -4.80 -24.64 2.34
C PHE A 231 -3.33 -24.31 2.02
N GLU A 232 -2.92 -24.39 0.75
CA GLU A 232 -1.53 -24.10 0.35
C GLU A 232 -1.19 -22.62 0.58
N ALA A 233 -2.13 -21.71 0.27
CA ALA A 233 -1.97 -20.30 0.54
C ALA A 233 -1.96 -19.98 2.04
N ILE A 234 -2.79 -20.67 2.83
CA ILE A 234 -2.77 -20.58 4.30
C ILE A 234 -1.40 -20.96 4.85
N LEU A 235 -0.83 -22.07 4.37
CA LEU A 235 0.47 -22.56 4.84
C LEU A 235 1.59 -21.59 4.50
N LYS A 236 1.61 -21.05 3.27
CA LYS A 236 2.59 -20.03 2.85
C LYS A 236 2.48 -18.76 3.69
N ALA A 237 1.26 -18.29 3.97
CA ALA A 237 1.05 -17.13 4.84
C ALA A 237 1.55 -17.39 6.27
N CYS A 238 1.37 -18.60 6.80
CA CYS A 238 1.93 -18.98 8.09
C CYS A 238 3.47 -19.06 8.08
N GLU A 239 4.07 -19.54 6.99
CA GLU A 239 5.52 -19.58 6.83
C GLU A 239 6.14 -18.18 6.72
N GLU A 240 5.50 -17.27 5.98
CA GLU A 240 5.99 -15.91 5.77
C GLU A 240 5.78 -15.01 7.01
N TYR A 241 4.62 -15.10 7.66
CA TYR A 241 4.21 -14.15 8.70
C TYR A 241 4.01 -14.76 10.08
N GLY A 242 4.10 -16.08 10.22
CA GLY A 242 3.85 -16.78 11.49
C GLY A 242 4.90 -16.51 12.58
N ASP A 243 6.05 -15.92 12.23
CA ASP A 243 7.01 -15.41 13.20
C ASP A 243 6.59 -14.08 13.82
N GLU A 244 5.99 -13.18 13.02
CA GLU A 244 5.44 -11.92 13.52
C GLU A 244 4.12 -12.14 14.27
N VAL A 245 3.26 -13.02 13.74
CA VAL A 245 1.94 -13.33 14.29
C VAL A 245 1.78 -14.84 14.45
N PRO A 246 2.25 -15.39 15.59
CA PRO A 246 2.17 -16.83 15.85
C PRO A 246 0.75 -17.40 15.86
N SER A 247 -0.28 -16.59 16.14
CA SER A 247 -1.68 -17.03 16.12
C SER A 247 -2.17 -17.54 14.76
N LEU A 248 -1.51 -17.17 13.66
CA LEU A 248 -1.85 -17.66 12.31
C LEU A 248 -1.73 -19.19 12.21
N TRP A 249 -0.70 -19.78 12.85
CA TRP A 249 -0.52 -21.22 12.90
C TRP A 249 -1.68 -21.93 13.62
N PHE A 250 -2.23 -21.29 14.65
CA PHE A 250 -3.39 -21.81 15.36
C PHE A 250 -4.67 -21.72 14.51
N GLU A 251 -4.86 -20.63 13.75
CA GLU A 251 -5.96 -20.52 12.78
C GLU A 251 -5.86 -21.55 11.66
N ALA A 252 -4.66 -21.76 11.09
CA ALA A 252 -4.40 -22.79 10.09
C ALA A 252 -4.71 -24.19 10.63
N PHE A 253 -4.37 -24.46 11.89
CA PHE A 253 -4.71 -25.71 12.56
C PHE A 253 -6.21 -25.87 12.77
N LYS A 254 -6.92 -24.85 13.26
CA LYS A 254 -8.39 -24.92 13.40
C LYS A 254 -9.06 -25.26 12.07
N TYR A 255 -8.60 -24.63 11.00
CA TYR A 255 -9.05 -24.93 9.64
C TYR A 255 -8.77 -26.38 9.22
N ALA A 256 -7.56 -26.88 9.49
CA ALA A 256 -7.17 -28.25 9.15
C ALA A 256 -7.87 -29.30 10.03
N ALA A 257 -8.21 -28.96 11.28
CA ALA A 257 -8.83 -29.87 12.24
C ALA A 257 -10.20 -30.39 11.76
N ASP A 258 -10.97 -29.56 11.04
CA ASP A 258 -12.27 -29.95 10.48
C ASP A 258 -12.18 -30.74 9.15
N LYS A 259 -10.97 -30.98 8.64
CA LYS A 259 -10.71 -31.50 7.28
C LYS A 259 -9.80 -32.73 7.29
N PRO A 260 -10.34 -33.97 7.36
CA PRO A 260 -9.54 -35.19 7.45
C PRO A 260 -8.62 -35.42 6.24
N GLN A 261 -8.95 -34.86 5.08
CA GLN A 261 -8.11 -34.90 3.88
C GLN A 261 -6.75 -34.20 4.07
N LEU A 262 -6.63 -33.30 5.05
CA LEU A 262 -5.39 -32.59 5.39
C LEU A 262 -4.58 -33.32 6.48
N GLY A 263 -4.96 -34.54 6.86
CA GLY A 263 -4.34 -35.30 7.94
C GLY A 263 -2.83 -35.53 7.79
N GLU A 264 -2.31 -35.59 6.56
CA GLU A 264 -0.85 -35.71 6.30
C GLU A 264 -0.08 -34.42 6.64
N LYS A 265 -0.72 -33.26 6.56
CA LYS A 265 -0.13 -31.95 6.83
C LYS A 265 -0.27 -31.53 8.30
N LEU A 266 -1.16 -32.21 9.03
CA LEU A 266 -1.45 -31.94 10.43
C LEU A 266 -0.24 -32.07 11.38
N PRO A 267 0.64 -33.09 11.26
CA PRO A 267 1.82 -33.20 12.12
C PRO A 267 2.75 -31.99 12.04
N ARG A 268 2.87 -31.39 10.84
CA ARG A 268 3.66 -30.17 10.64
C ARG A 268 3.08 -28.99 11.40
N LEU A 269 1.77 -28.75 11.29
CA LEU A 269 1.08 -27.68 12.03
C LEU A 269 1.18 -27.88 13.54
N LEU A 270 1.03 -29.11 14.00
CA LEU A 270 1.13 -29.46 15.43
C LEU A 270 2.54 -29.22 15.99
N SER A 271 3.58 -29.50 15.20
CA SER A 271 4.96 -29.20 15.57
C SER A 271 5.20 -27.70 15.72
N GLU A 272 4.65 -26.86 14.84
CA GLU A 272 4.72 -25.40 14.95
C GLU A 272 3.91 -24.86 16.13
N ILE A 273 2.76 -25.47 16.44
CA ILE A 273 1.96 -25.11 17.61
C ILE A 273 2.70 -25.43 18.92
N GLU A 274 3.36 -26.58 18.99
CA GLU A 274 4.13 -27.00 20.16
C GLU A 274 5.40 -26.16 20.35
N SER A 275 6.16 -25.93 19.28
CA SER A 275 7.40 -25.12 19.34
C SER A 275 7.13 -23.69 19.81
N ARG A 276 5.99 -23.12 19.40
CA ARG A 276 5.56 -21.76 19.74
C ARG A 276 4.65 -21.69 20.98
N ASN A 277 4.34 -22.84 21.61
CA ASN A 277 3.47 -22.97 22.78
C ASN A 277 2.10 -22.26 22.62
N LEU A 278 1.47 -22.41 21.45
CA LEU A 278 0.24 -21.68 21.10
C LEU A 278 -1.03 -22.29 21.69
N ALA A 279 -1.04 -23.60 21.92
CA ALA A 279 -2.20 -24.31 22.44
C ALA A 279 -1.78 -25.46 23.35
N SER A 280 -2.56 -25.69 24.40
CA SER A 280 -2.41 -26.90 25.22
C SER A 280 -2.89 -28.14 24.44
N PRO A 281 -2.36 -29.33 24.74
CA PRO A 281 -2.79 -30.57 24.09
C PRO A 281 -4.29 -30.84 24.27
N LEU A 282 -4.88 -30.39 25.38
CA LEU A 282 -6.31 -30.54 25.62
C LEU A 282 -7.15 -29.71 24.63
N VAL A 283 -6.68 -28.51 24.29
CA VAL A 283 -7.32 -27.66 23.28
C VAL A 283 -7.17 -28.30 21.90
N VAL A 284 -5.97 -28.78 21.57
CA VAL A 284 -5.70 -29.51 20.31
C VAL A 284 -6.61 -30.74 20.19
N LEU A 285 -6.67 -31.57 21.23
CA LEU A 285 -7.51 -32.77 21.26
C LEU A 285 -8.99 -32.42 21.09
N ARG A 286 -9.47 -31.39 21.80
CA ARG A 286 -10.86 -30.93 21.71
C ARG A 286 -11.22 -30.45 20.30
N LEU A 287 -10.30 -29.75 19.63
CA LEU A 287 -10.52 -29.26 18.27
C LEU A 287 -10.49 -30.38 17.22
N LEU A 288 -9.69 -31.41 17.44
CA LEU A 288 -9.66 -32.60 16.58
C LEU A 288 -10.83 -33.56 16.83
N THR A 289 -11.50 -33.41 17.98
CA THR A 289 -12.66 -34.22 18.34
C THR A 289 -13.93 -33.53 17.86
N SER A 290 -14.42 -33.95 16.70
CA SER A 290 -15.72 -33.51 16.18
C SER A 290 -16.81 -34.53 16.53
N PRO A 291 -18.06 -34.10 16.77
CA PRO A 291 -19.20 -35.02 16.88
C PRO A 291 -19.53 -35.71 15.55
N ASP A 292 -19.03 -35.19 14.43
CA ASP A 292 -19.20 -35.76 13.10
C ASP A 292 -18.03 -36.71 12.77
N ALA A 293 -18.33 -37.99 12.59
CA ALA A 293 -17.33 -39.03 12.31
C ALA A 293 -16.63 -38.80 10.96
N ASP A 294 -17.31 -38.17 10.00
CA ASP A 294 -16.78 -37.91 8.65
C ASP A 294 -15.80 -36.71 8.62
N LYS A 295 -15.71 -35.95 9.71
CA LYS A 295 -14.78 -34.83 9.89
C LYS A 295 -13.63 -35.14 10.85
N CYS A 296 -13.64 -36.34 11.45
CA CYS A 296 -12.61 -36.74 12.39
C CYS A 296 -11.36 -37.22 11.66
N HIS A 297 -10.20 -36.72 12.09
CA HIS A 297 -8.91 -37.25 11.66
C HIS A 297 -8.66 -38.65 12.22
N THR A 298 -7.87 -39.46 11.52
CA THR A 298 -7.38 -40.74 12.05
C THR A 298 -6.45 -40.49 13.23
N LEU A 299 -6.74 -41.12 14.38
CA LEU A 299 -5.95 -41.00 15.61
C LEU A 299 -4.45 -41.30 15.40
N GLY A 300 -4.13 -42.16 14.42
CA GLY A 300 -2.74 -42.47 14.05
C GLY A 300 -1.90 -41.24 13.70
N SER A 301 -2.48 -40.24 13.01
CA SER A 301 -1.77 -39.04 12.57
C SER A 301 -1.39 -38.10 13.70
N VAL A 302 -2.06 -38.21 14.85
CA VAL A 302 -1.91 -37.29 16.00
C VAL A 302 -1.36 -38.00 17.23
N LYS A 303 -1.39 -39.34 17.26
CA LYS A 303 -0.86 -40.14 18.38
C LYS A 303 0.61 -39.83 18.68
N ALA A 304 1.44 -39.71 17.64
CA ALA A 304 2.86 -39.40 17.81
C ALA A 304 3.08 -38.05 18.50
N TYR A 305 2.28 -37.05 18.13
CA TYR A 305 2.29 -35.72 18.74
C TYR A 305 1.97 -35.77 20.24
N PHE A 306 0.87 -36.42 20.62
CA PHE A 306 0.49 -36.51 22.03
C PHE A 306 1.47 -37.32 22.87
N LEU A 307 2.04 -38.39 22.32
CA LEU A 307 3.08 -39.16 23.01
C LEU A 307 4.32 -38.31 23.27
N HIS A 308 4.82 -37.64 22.23
CA HIS A 308 5.97 -36.74 22.35
C HIS A 308 5.73 -35.64 23.39
N TYR A 309 4.56 -34.99 23.34
CA TYR A 309 4.23 -33.94 24.29
C TYR A 309 4.19 -34.45 25.73
N LEU A 310 3.60 -35.63 25.96
CA LEU A 310 3.50 -36.24 27.29
C LEU A 310 4.88 -36.65 27.83
N GLU A 311 5.73 -37.21 26.97
CA GLU A 311 7.12 -37.58 27.30
C GLU A 311 7.95 -36.33 27.64
N SER A 312 7.92 -35.30 26.79
CA SER A 312 8.59 -34.02 27.06
C SER A 312 8.06 -33.34 28.33
N GLY A 313 6.75 -33.42 28.57
CA GLY A 313 6.12 -32.93 29.79
C GLY A 313 6.64 -33.65 31.04
N LYS A 314 6.76 -34.98 30.97
CA LYS A 314 7.30 -35.79 32.06
C LYS A 314 8.76 -35.44 32.35
N GLU A 315 9.60 -35.32 31.32
CA GLU A 315 11.01 -34.92 31.48
C GLU A 315 11.16 -33.55 32.14
N LYS A 316 10.32 -32.57 31.75
CA LYS A 316 10.29 -31.24 32.38
C LYS A 316 9.90 -31.31 33.86
N VAL A 317 8.93 -32.16 34.20
CA VAL A 317 8.53 -32.37 35.61
C VAL A 317 9.68 -32.99 36.40
N GLU A 318 10.30 -34.06 35.89
CA GLU A 318 11.44 -34.72 36.56
C GLU A 318 12.64 -33.78 36.73
N ALA A 319 12.95 -32.96 35.72
CA ALA A 319 14.01 -31.95 35.80
C ALA A 319 13.71 -30.89 36.86
N ASN A 320 12.48 -30.37 36.89
CA ASN A 320 12.04 -29.40 37.90
C ASN A 320 12.06 -29.99 39.31
N GLU A 321 11.68 -31.26 39.49
CA GLU A 321 11.75 -31.96 40.77
C GLU A 321 13.20 -32.14 41.23
N ALA A 322 14.10 -32.52 40.33
CA ALA A 322 15.52 -32.65 40.62
C ALA A 322 16.16 -31.30 41.00
N GLU A 323 15.81 -30.22 40.29
CA GLU A 323 16.25 -28.86 40.62
C GLU A 323 15.70 -28.42 41.98
N MET A 324 14.41 -28.66 42.24
CA MET A 324 13.79 -28.36 43.53
C MET A 324 14.51 -29.08 44.67
N GLN A 325 14.91 -30.34 44.48
CA GLN A 325 15.65 -31.10 45.48
C GLN A 325 17.05 -30.53 45.72
N ARG A 326 17.78 -30.17 44.66
CA ARG A 326 19.10 -29.51 44.78
C ARG A 326 19.01 -28.18 45.52
N LEU A 327 18.04 -27.33 45.16
CA LEU A 327 17.80 -26.05 45.81
C LEU A 327 17.40 -26.21 47.29
N ARG A 328 16.62 -27.25 47.63
CA ARG A 328 16.28 -27.59 49.02
C ARG A 328 17.51 -28.00 49.82
N GLU A 329 18.35 -28.87 49.27
CA GLU A 329 19.59 -29.32 49.92
C GLU A 329 20.57 -28.17 50.14
N GLU A 330 20.74 -27.31 49.15
CA GLU A 330 21.57 -26.11 49.27
C GLU A 330 21.01 -25.14 50.32
N THR A 331 19.69 -24.93 50.34
CA THR A 331 19.03 -24.09 51.36
C THR A 331 19.25 -24.64 52.77
N LEU A 332 19.13 -25.96 52.96
CA LEU A 332 19.38 -26.61 54.24
C LEU A 332 20.85 -26.49 54.66
N ARG A 333 21.77 -26.71 53.72
CA ARG A 333 23.21 -26.54 53.96
C ARG A 333 23.56 -25.11 54.35
N ASN A 334 23.03 -24.12 53.63
CA ASN A 334 23.23 -22.71 53.92
C ASN A 334 22.65 -22.31 55.28
N ARG A 335 21.47 -22.83 55.65
CA ARG A 335 20.89 -22.63 56.99
C ARG A 335 21.78 -23.22 58.08
N GLU A 336 22.34 -24.40 57.88
CA GLU A 336 23.23 -25.02 58.86
C GLU A 336 24.55 -24.25 58.98
N ILE A 337 25.14 -23.81 57.87
CA ILE A 337 26.33 -22.93 57.88
C ILE A 337 26.02 -21.63 58.66
N ALA A 338 24.88 -21.00 58.41
CA ALA A 338 24.47 -19.80 59.12
C ALA A 338 24.28 -20.05 60.62
N ARG A 339 23.69 -21.19 61.00
CA ARG A 339 23.50 -21.59 62.41
C ARG A 339 24.83 -21.85 63.11
N GLN A 340 25.74 -22.60 62.47
CA GLN A 340 27.07 -22.87 63.01
C GLN A 340 27.87 -21.59 63.18
N SER A 341 27.79 -20.68 62.22
CA SER A 341 28.47 -19.38 62.26
C SER A 341 28.01 -18.49 63.42
N LYS A 342 26.75 -18.64 63.89
CA LYS A 342 26.21 -17.93 65.06
C LYS A 342 26.58 -18.56 66.40
N THR A 343 26.84 -19.87 66.43
CA THR A 343 26.93 -20.64 67.68
C THR A 343 28.34 -21.13 68.01
N ARG A 344 29.23 -21.23 67.01
CA ARG A 344 30.62 -21.68 67.20
C ARG A 344 31.58 -20.50 67.10
N VAL A 345 32.56 -20.47 68.00
CA VAL A 345 33.71 -19.55 67.90
C VAL A 345 34.55 -19.98 66.70
N LYS A 346 34.73 -19.07 65.74
CA LYS A 346 35.52 -19.30 64.53
C LYS A 346 36.89 -18.63 64.69
N ILE A 347 37.97 -19.41 64.55
CA ILE A 347 39.34 -18.91 64.61
C ILE A 347 39.77 -18.57 63.18
N PHE A 348 40.08 -17.30 62.92
CA PHE A 348 40.62 -16.86 61.64
C PHE A 348 42.13 -17.10 61.61
N GLN A 349 42.60 -17.89 60.65
CA GLN A 349 44.03 -18.20 60.46
C GLN A 349 44.59 -17.58 59.18
N GLN A 350 43.79 -16.83 58.42
CA GLN A 350 44.23 -16.19 57.18
C GLN A 350 45.31 -15.13 57.45
N GLN A 351 46.49 -15.34 56.86
CA GLN A 351 47.64 -14.42 56.96
C GLN A 351 47.77 -13.49 55.74
N LYS A 352 46.91 -13.67 54.72
CA LYS A 352 46.96 -12.91 53.46
C LYS A 352 45.61 -12.33 53.09
N CYS A 353 45.63 -11.13 52.52
CA CYS A 353 44.44 -10.43 52.06
C CYS A 353 43.89 -11.08 50.78
N ALA A 354 42.58 -11.33 50.74
CA ALA A 354 41.94 -12.00 49.60
C ALA A 354 41.96 -11.18 48.30
N VAL A 355 42.23 -9.86 48.35
CA VAL A 355 42.27 -8.98 47.17
C VAL A 355 43.70 -8.78 46.67
N CYS A 356 44.63 -8.39 47.56
CA CYS A 356 45.99 -8.04 47.15
C CYS A 356 47.01 -9.16 47.38
N ASN A 357 46.64 -10.28 48.02
CA ASN A 357 47.52 -11.40 48.39
C ASN A 357 48.74 -11.05 49.26
N GLN A 358 48.84 -9.81 49.74
CA GLN A 358 49.88 -9.37 50.67
C GLN A 358 49.55 -9.82 52.09
N ALA A 359 50.58 -9.84 52.95
CA ALA A 359 50.41 -10.14 54.37
C ALA A 359 49.38 -9.20 55.00
N LEU A 360 48.45 -9.76 55.78
CA LEU A 360 47.47 -8.98 56.52
C LEU A 360 48.16 -8.27 57.68
N GLU A 361 48.05 -6.95 57.70
CA GLU A 361 48.51 -6.12 58.82
C GLU A 361 47.30 -5.57 59.57
N PRO A 362 47.33 -5.51 60.92
CA PRO A 362 46.26 -4.90 61.69
C PRO A 362 46.23 -3.37 61.45
N PRO A 363 45.04 -2.75 61.28
CA PRO A 363 43.71 -3.34 61.40
C PRO A 363 43.23 -4.08 60.14
N SER A 364 42.61 -5.25 60.33
CA SER A 364 42.04 -6.10 59.28
C SER A 364 40.56 -6.40 59.53
N VAL A 365 39.80 -6.66 58.46
CA VAL A 365 38.40 -7.06 58.51
C VAL A 365 38.29 -8.53 58.12
N HIS A 366 37.68 -9.34 59.00
CA HIS A 366 37.50 -10.77 58.79
C HIS A 366 36.01 -11.09 58.64
N PHE A 367 35.65 -11.79 57.56
CA PHE A 367 34.30 -12.26 57.31
C PHE A 367 34.16 -13.72 57.70
N LEU A 368 33.00 -14.11 58.24
CA LEU A 368 32.69 -15.50 58.63
C LEU A 368 32.75 -16.48 57.46
N CYS A 369 32.84 -16.01 56.21
CA CYS A 369 33.09 -16.81 55.01
C CYS A 369 34.58 -17.09 54.74
N ASP A 370 35.47 -16.93 55.73
CA ASP A 370 36.93 -17.20 55.63
C ASP A 370 37.72 -16.24 54.72
N HIS A 371 37.12 -15.11 54.37
CA HIS A 371 37.81 -14.05 53.64
C HIS A 371 38.23 -12.93 54.59
N SER A 372 39.48 -12.51 54.45
CA SER A 372 40.10 -11.47 55.27
C SER A 372 40.68 -10.39 54.37
N TYR A 373 40.48 -9.13 54.75
CA TYR A 373 40.83 -7.96 53.95
C TYR A 373 41.54 -6.92 54.83
N HIS A 374 42.39 -6.10 54.21
CA HIS A 374 42.91 -4.90 54.87
C HIS A 374 41.76 -3.94 55.17
N LYS A 375 41.78 -3.30 56.34
CA LYS A 375 40.86 -2.21 56.64
C LYS A 375 41.39 -0.98 55.91
N SER A 376 40.65 -0.52 54.89
CA SER A 376 40.90 0.75 54.21
C SER A 376 40.71 1.94 55.13
#